data_AF-A0A3A4ZKZ0-F1
#
_entry.id   AF-A0A3A4ZKZ0-F1
#
_cell.length_a   1.000
_cell.length_b   1.000
_cell.length_c   1.000
_cell.angle_alpha   90.00
_cell.angle_beta   90.00
_cell.angle_gamma   90.00
#
_symmetry.space_group_name_H-M   'P 1'
#
loop_
_entity.id
_entity.type
_entity.pdbx_description
1 polymer ?
#
loop_
_entity_poly.entity_id
_entity_poly.type
_entity_poly.pdbx_seq_one_letter_code
_entity_poly.pdbx_strand_id
1 'polypeptide(L)'
;MALFEKNIGLFRKMRELASQQHSCLEEDRLDDYFQLSRQRDRLRSRITLNEKAAGHVSTGEGKGIDPAASKEEAMEMMEVIRLIQEIDAEISQTLIRKRESLASEIREMRNGRSAAKCYGRSDIRRPMFIDRKN
;
A
#
# COMPACT_ATOMS: atom_id res chain seq x y z
N MET A 1 13.13 -1.09 30.18
CA MET A 1 12.40 0.18 30.13
C MET A 1 12.71 0.96 28.85
N ALA A 2 13.82 1.69 28.74
CA ALA A 2 14.02 2.67 27.65
C ALA A 2 14.01 2.16 26.19
N LEU A 3 14.30 0.88 25.92
CA LEU A 3 14.34 0.33 24.56
C LEU A 3 12.94 -0.13 24.09
N PHE A 4 12.12 -0.66 25.01
CA PHE A 4 10.74 -1.06 24.73
C PHE A 4 9.84 0.16 24.53
N GLU A 5 9.93 1.16 25.40
CA GLU A 5 9.24 2.46 25.26
C GLU A 5 9.60 3.17 23.94
N LYS A 6 10.87 3.08 23.52
CA LYS A 6 11.29 3.60 22.22
C LYS A 6 10.64 2.82 21.07
N ASN A 7 10.57 1.50 21.15
CA ASN A 7 9.98 0.67 20.10
C ASN A 7 8.46 0.87 20.00
N ILE A 8 7.73 0.92 21.12
CA ILE A 8 6.28 1.19 21.08
C ILE A 8 5.98 2.58 20.50
N GLY A 9 6.83 3.58 20.79
CA GLY A 9 6.74 4.90 20.15
C GLY A 9 6.90 4.84 18.62
N LEU A 10 7.81 4.01 18.11
CA LEU A 10 7.98 3.80 16.67
C LEU A 10 6.75 3.10 16.06
N PHE A 11 6.19 2.08 16.71
CA PHE A 11 4.98 1.42 16.22
C PHE A 11 3.76 2.35 16.25
N ARG A 12 3.57 3.14 17.31
CA ARG A 12 2.49 4.15 17.36
C ARG A 12 2.64 5.17 16.23
N LYS A 13 3.88 5.61 15.93
CA LYS A 13 4.13 6.51 14.78
C LYS A 13 3.85 5.83 13.44
N MET A 14 4.16 4.54 13.31
CA MET A 14 3.87 3.76 12.11
C MET A 14 2.36 3.65 11.88
N ARG A 15 1.57 3.45 12.93
CA ARG A 15 0.10 3.46 12.88
C ARG A 15 -0.43 4.80 12.40
N GLU A 16 0.05 5.90 12.96
CA GLU A 16 -0.37 7.25 12.56
C GLU A 16 -0.10 7.51 11.07
N LEU A 17 1.11 7.17 10.59
CA LEU A 17 1.46 7.30 9.18
C LEU A 17 0.60 6.40 8.28
N ALA A 18 0.27 5.18 8.73
CA ALA A 18 -0.62 4.28 8.00
C ALA A 18 -2.03 4.87 7.87
N SER A 19 -2.61 5.40 8.96
CA SER A 19 -3.92 6.05 8.94
C SER A 19 -3.96 7.29 8.04
N GLN A 20 -2.91 8.13 8.08
CA GLN A 20 -2.78 9.28 7.19
C GLN A 20 -2.64 8.85 5.73
N GLN A 21 -1.89 7.78 5.48
CA GLN A 21 -1.71 7.24 4.13
C GLN A 21 -3.03 6.68 3.57
N HIS A 22 -3.81 5.98 4.38
CA HIS A 22 -5.15 5.53 4.01
C HIS A 22 -6.06 6.72 3.64
N SER A 23 -6.09 7.75 4.49
CA SER A 23 -6.90 8.96 4.25
C SER A 23 -6.50 9.68 2.94
N CYS A 24 -5.19 9.83 2.68
CA CYS A 24 -4.69 10.41 1.42
C CYS A 24 -5.12 9.59 0.20
N LEU A 25 -5.17 8.26 0.34
CA LEU A 25 -5.59 7.38 -0.74
C LEU A 25 -7.09 7.51 -1.01
N GLU A 26 -7.94 7.67 0.01
CA GLU A 26 -9.36 7.94 -0.15
C GLU A 26 -9.63 9.29 -0.81
N GLU A 27 -8.85 10.32 -0.45
CA GLU A 27 -8.92 11.68 -1.01
C GLU A 27 -8.22 11.86 -2.37
N ASP A 28 -7.68 10.79 -2.98
CA ASP A 28 -6.91 10.83 -4.25
C ASP A 28 -5.65 11.72 -4.22
N ARG A 29 -5.12 12.01 -3.04
CA ARG A 29 -3.88 12.78 -2.82
C ARG A 29 -2.65 11.90 -2.94
N LEU A 30 -2.38 11.43 -4.17
CA LEU A 30 -1.35 10.44 -4.44
C LEU A 30 0.08 10.90 -4.13
N ASP A 31 0.39 12.19 -4.31
CA ASP A 31 1.71 12.73 -3.98
C ASP A 31 2.03 12.60 -2.48
N ASP A 32 1.06 12.97 -1.64
CA ASP A 32 1.17 12.85 -0.18
C ASP A 32 1.22 11.37 0.24
N TYR A 33 0.41 10.52 -0.40
CA TYR A 33 0.46 9.07 -0.21
C TYR A 33 1.88 8.50 -0.44
N PHE A 34 2.54 8.88 -1.54
CA PHE A 34 3.91 8.40 -1.83
C PHE A 34 4.95 8.99 -0.89
N GLN A 35 4.78 10.23 -0.44
CA GLN A 35 5.63 10.80 0.62
C GLN A 35 5.50 10.01 1.92
N LEU A 36 4.28 9.70 2.37
CA LEU A 36 4.01 8.91 3.57
C LEU A 36 4.56 7.49 3.44
N SER A 37 4.43 6.84 2.27
CA SER A 37 5.01 5.52 2.01
C SER A 37 6.51 5.50 2.27
N ARG A 38 7.24 6.49 1.77
CA ARG A 38 8.71 6.61 2.01
C ARG A 38 9.04 6.82 3.47
N GLN A 39 8.22 7.58 4.21
CA GLN A 39 8.41 7.75 5.65
C GLN A 39 8.18 6.43 6.41
N ARG A 40 7.16 5.67 6.04
CA ARG A 40 6.87 4.34 6.60
C ARG A 40 7.99 3.34 6.33
N ASP A 41 8.60 3.34 5.15
CA ASP A 41 9.73 2.45 4.82
C ASP A 41 10.99 2.78 5.62
N ARG A 42 11.27 4.07 5.83
CA ARG A 42 12.35 4.51 6.73
C ARG A 42 12.10 4.07 8.17
N LEU A 43 10.85 4.16 8.62
CA LEU A 43 10.47 3.77 9.97
C LEU A 43 10.57 2.24 10.17
N ARG A 44 10.11 1.44 9.20
CA ARG A 44 10.30 -0.02 9.17
C ARG A 44 11.78 -0.37 9.28
N SER A 45 12.62 0.26 8.46
CA SER A 45 14.08 0.05 8.50
C SER A 45 14.66 0.32 9.89
N ARG A 46 14.20 1.38 10.57
CA ARG A 46 14.62 1.73 11.93
C ARG A 46 14.16 0.70 12.97
N ILE A 47 12.92 0.22 12.87
CA ILE A 47 12.39 -0.84 13.75
C ILE A 47 13.25 -2.11 13.59
N THR A 48 13.51 -2.55 12.37
CA THR A 48 14.34 -3.73 12.10
C THR A 48 15.77 -3.59 12.64
N LEU A 49 16.36 -2.40 12.55
CA LEU A 49 17.69 -2.14 13.13
C LEU A 49 17.66 -2.23 14.67
N ASN A 50 16.63 -1.67 15.32
CA ASN A 50 16.46 -1.75 16.77
C ASN A 50 16.27 -3.19 17.25
N GLU A 51 15.48 -4.00 16.52
CA GLU A 51 15.27 -5.42 16.82
C GLU A 51 16.58 -6.22 16.73
N LYS A 52 17.38 -6.00 15.68
CA LYS A 52 18.70 -6.62 15.53
C LYS A 52 19.65 -6.24 16.67
N ALA A 53 19.66 -4.96 17.05
CA ALA A 53 20.47 -4.48 18.17
C ALA A 53 20.03 -5.09 19.50
N ALA A 54 18.71 -5.18 19.75
CA ALA A 54 18.16 -5.81 20.95
C ALA A 54 18.50 -7.31 21.03
N GLY A 55 18.40 -8.04 19.92
CA GLY A 55 18.77 -9.47 19.85
C GLY A 55 20.26 -9.73 20.15
N HIS A 56 21.14 -8.77 19.86
CA HIS A 56 22.57 -8.85 20.18
C HIS A 56 22.89 -8.49 21.65
N VAL A 57 22.01 -7.72 22.32
CA VAL A 57 22.22 -7.24 23.70
C VAL A 57 21.62 -8.18 24.75
N SER A 58 20.65 -9.02 24.40
CA SER A 58 19.98 -9.97 25.32
C SER A 58 20.86 -11.10 25.89
N THR A 59 22.17 -11.12 25.62
CA THR A 59 23.14 -12.04 26.23
C THR A 59 23.68 -11.58 27.59
N GLY A 60 23.32 -10.38 28.06
CA GLY A 60 23.79 -9.83 29.35
C GLY A 60 22.67 -9.29 30.25
N GLU A 61 22.58 -9.86 31.45
CA GLU A 61 22.04 -9.26 32.67
C GLU A 61 20.52 -9.00 32.76
N GLY A 62 19.82 -10.00 33.29
CA GLY A 62 18.49 -9.83 33.87
C GLY A 62 18.56 -9.08 35.20
N LYS A 63 17.97 -7.89 35.27
CA LYS A 63 17.77 -7.17 36.53
C LYS A 63 16.32 -6.70 36.64
N GLY A 64 15.57 -7.37 37.53
CA GLY A 64 14.36 -6.87 38.18
C GLY A 64 13.29 -6.23 37.30
N ILE A 65 12.80 -6.94 36.28
CA ILE A 65 11.63 -6.50 35.52
C ILE A 65 10.39 -7.15 36.14
N ASP A 66 9.41 -6.32 36.51
CA ASP A 66 8.09 -6.81 36.92
C ASP A 66 7.42 -7.52 35.73
N PRO A 67 7.18 -8.84 35.82
CA PRO A 67 6.62 -9.61 34.71
C PRO A 67 5.19 -9.18 34.34
N ALA A 68 4.44 -8.55 35.26
CA ALA A 68 3.09 -8.07 34.98
C ALA A 68 3.11 -6.83 34.06
N ALA A 69 3.95 -5.83 34.39
CA ALA A 69 4.12 -4.62 33.58
C ALA A 69 4.64 -4.95 32.17
N SER A 70 5.62 -5.86 32.08
CA SER A 70 6.17 -6.33 30.79
C SER A 70 5.11 -7.00 29.90
N LYS A 71 4.16 -7.73 30.50
CA LYS A 71 3.08 -8.39 29.77
C LYS A 71 2.05 -7.41 29.22
N GLU A 72 1.69 -6.39 30.00
CA GLU A 72 0.74 -5.34 29.58
C GLU A 72 1.34 -4.49 28.44
N GLU A 73 2.60 -4.10 28.58
CA GLU A 73 3.37 -3.40 27.53
C GLU A 73 3.47 -4.22 26.23
N ALA A 74 3.73 -5.53 26.33
CA ALA A 74 3.73 -6.43 25.19
C ALA A 74 2.36 -6.55 24.52
N MET A 75 1.29 -6.58 25.31
CA MET A 75 -0.08 -6.63 24.82
C MET A 75 -0.44 -5.36 24.04
N GLU A 76 -0.07 -4.20 24.57
CA GLU A 76 -0.27 -2.92 23.89
C GLU A 76 0.47 -2.87 22.55
N MET A 77 1.73 -3.33 22.52
CA MET A 77 2.51 -3.36 21.29
C MET A 77 1.88 -4.28 20.23
N MET A 78 1.39 -5.46 20.63
CA MET A 78 0.68 -6.38 19.73
C MET A 78 -0.60 -5.75 19.17
N GLU A 79 -1.35 -5.02 20.00
CA GLU A 79 -2.56 -4.33 19.56
C GLU A 79 -2.24 -3.26 18.51
N VAL A 80 -1.20 -2.45 18.74
CA VAL A 80 -0.75 -1.45 17.75
C VAL A 80 -0.33 -2.11 16.44
N ILE A 81 0.40 -3.23 16.49
CA ILE A 81 0.82 -3.99 15.30
C ILE A 81 -0.40 -4.52 14.54
N ARG A 82 -1.39 -5.06 15.25
CA ARG A 82 -2.64 -5.55 14.66
C ARG A 82 -3.37 -4.44 13.90
N LEU A 83 -3.50 -3.25 14.51
CA LEU A 83 -4.14 -2.09 13.87
C LEU A 83 -3.38 -1.64 12.61
N ILE A 84 -2.04 -1.67 12.62
CA ILE A 84 -1.24 -1.34 11.43
C ILE A 84 -1.54 -2.33 10.29
N GLN A 85 -1.63 -3.62 10.60
CA GLN A 85 -1.92 -4.67 9.61
C GLN A 85 -3.33 -4.53 9.02
N GLU A 86 -4.30 -4.17 9.84
CA GLU A 86 -5.68 -3.89 9.38
C GLU A 86 -5.69 -2.72 8.39
N ILE A 87 -5.05 -1.60 8.73
CA ILE A 87 -4.96 -0.43 7.85
C ILE A 87 -4.20 -0.79 6.54
N ASP A 88 -3.14 -1.59 6.61
CA ASP A 88 -2.40 -2.03 5.44
C ASP A 88 -3.24 -2.91 4.50
N ALA A 89 -4.13 -3.74 5.06
CA ALA A 89 -5.07 -4.52 4.28
C ALA A 89 -6.10 -3.62 3.59
N GLU A 90 -6.63 -2.61 4.28
CA GLU A 90 -7.56 -1.63 3.72
C GLU A 90 -6.92 -0.83 2.58
N ILE A 91 -5.71 -0.29 2.78
CA ILE A 91 -4.93 0.40 1.74
C ILE A 91 -4.77 -0.51 0.51
N SER A 92 -4.42 -1.78 0.73
CA SER A 92 -4.22 -2.74 -0.37
C SER A 92 -5.50 -2.98 -1.15
N GLN A 93 -6.64 -3.15 -0.46
CA GLN A 93 -7.94 -3.32 -1.12
C GLN A 93 -8.34 -2.08 -1.92
N THR A 94 -8.13 -0.88 -1.37
CA THR A 94 -8.44 0.38 -2.05
C THR A 94 -7.59 0.55 -3.31
N LEU A 95 -6.28 0.24 -3.25
CA LEU A 95 -5.41 0.27 -4.44
C LEU A 95 -5.86 -0.72 -5.51
N ILE A 96 -6.27 -1.94 -5.14
CA ILE A 96 -6.78 -2.94 -6.09
C ILE A 96 -8.02 -2.40 -6.81
N ARG A 97 -9.00 -1.89 -6.06
CA ARG A 97 -10.24 -1.31 -6.61
C ARG A 97 -9.96 -0.14 -7.55
N LYS A 98 -9.09 0.80 -7.15
CA LYS A 98 -8.71 1.94 -7.99
C LYS A 98 -7.99 1.50 -9.26
N ARG A 99 -7.09 0.52 -9.17
CA ARG A 99 -6.40 -0.05 -10.34
C ARG A 99 -7.38 -0.70 -11.33
N GLU A 100 -8.35 -1.47 -10.83
CA GLU A 100 -9.37 -2.11 -11.66
C GLU A 100 -10.27 -1.08 -12.36
N SER A 101 -10.69 -0.04 -11.64
CA SER A 101 -11.45 1.07 -12.19
C SER A 101 -10.69 1.79 -13.31
N LEU A 102 -9.43 2.16 -13.07
CA LEU A 102 -8.57 2.79 -14.10
C LEU A 102 -8.35 1.89 -15.32
N ALA A 103 -8.18 0.58 -15.11
CA ALA A 103 -8.04 -0.36 -16.21
C ALA A 103 -9.30 -0.46 -17.08
N SER A 104 -10.49 -0.37 -16.47
CA SER A 104 -11.77 -0.30 -17.18
C SER A 104 -11.88 0.99 -17.98
N GLU A 105 -11.59 2.13 -17.36
CA GLU A 105 -11.65 3.44 -18.01
C GLU A 105 -10.71 3.52 -19.23
N ILE A 106 -9.48 3.02 -19.10
CA ILE A 106 -8.53 2.93 -20.23
C ILE A 106 -9.09 2.06 -21.36
N ARG A 107 -9.76 0.95 -21.03
CA ARG A 107 -10.37 0.06 -22.04
C ARG A 107 -11.52 0.76 -22.76
N GLU A 108 -12.39 1.45 -22.04
CA GLU A 108 -13.50 2.23 -22.60
C GLU A 108 -13.00 3.34 -23.51
N MET A 109 -11.99 4.11 -23.08
CA MET A 109 -11.35 5.14 -23.91
C MET A 109 -10.76 4.56 -25.20
N ARG A 110 -10.12 3.38 -25.13
CA ARG A 110 -9.57 2.69 -26.32
C ARG A 110 -10.68 2.25 -27.27
N ASN A 111 -11.79 1.73 -26.75
CA ASN A 111 -12.94 1.33 -27.55
C ASN A 111 -13.60 2.55 -28.23
N GLY A 112 -13.78 3.64 -27.47
CA GLY A 112 -14.28 4.91 -28.00
C GLY A 112 -13.37 5.47 -29.10
N ARG A 113 -12.04 5.44 -28.91
CA ARG A 113 -11.07 5.87 -29.93
C ARG A 113 -11.12 4.99 -31.18
N SER A 114 -11.34 3.69 -31.04
CA SER A 114 -11.51 2.77 -32.18
C SER A 114 -12.82 3.04 -32.92
N ALA A 115 -13.92 3.24 -32.19
CA ALA A 115 -15.21 3.61 -32.78
C ALA A 115 -15.10 4.94 -33.55
N ALA A 116 -14.52 5.98 -32.95
CA ALA A 116 -14.31 7.29 -33.58
C ALA A 116 -13.47 7.22 -34.86
N LYS A 117 -12.47 6.33 -34.92
CA LYS A 117 -11.68 6.10 -36.15
C LYS A 117 -12.49 5.44 -37.27
N CYS A 118 -13.46 4.60 -36.93
CA CYS A 118 -14.30 3.90 -37.91
C CYS A 118 -15.48 4.74 -38.41
N TYR A 119 -15.94 5.73 -37.64
CA TYR A 119 -17.05 6.62 -38.04
C TYR A 119 -16.76 7.49 -39.28
N GLY A 120 -15.50 7.61 -39.73
CA GLY A 120 -15.12 8.28 -40.99
C GLY A 120 -14.57 7.36 -42.08
N ARG A 121 -14.45 6.06 -41.80
CA ARG A 121 -14.09 5.04 -42.81
C ARG A 121 -15.33 4.22 -43.11
N SER A 122 -16.24 4.78 -43.90
CA SER A 122 -17.17 3.94 -44.65
C SER A 122 -16.34 2.93 -45.42
N ASP A 123 -16.54 1.64 -45.16
CA ASP A 123 -15.97 0.56 -45.96
C ASP A 123 -16.16 0.89 -47.44
N ILE A 124 -15.09 1.33 -48.10
CA ILE A 124 -14.98 1.26 -49.55
C ILE A 124 -14.83 -0.23 -49.82
N ARG A 125 -15.96 -0.95 -49.83
CA ARG A 125 -16.08 -2.25 -50.47
C ARG A 125 -15.64 -2.04 -51.90
N ARG A 126 -14.37 -2.33 -52.19
CA ARG A 126 -13.88 -2.44 -53.56
C ARG A 126 -14.80 -3.46 -54.24
N PRO A 127 -15.48 -3.13 -55.35
CA PRO A 127 -16.22 -4.15 -56.08
C PRO A 127 -15.20 -5.18 -56.60
N MET A 128 -15.31 -6.42 -56.13
CA MET A 128 -14.61 -7.54 -56.75
C MET A 128 -15.25 -7.74 -58.13
N PHE A 129 -14.54 -7.29 -59.17
CA PHE A 129 -14.86 -7.69 -60.54
C PHE A 129 -14.65 -9.21 -60.63
N ILE A 130 -15.74 -9.95 -60.77
CA ILE A 130 -15.70 -11.37 -61.14
C ILE A 130 -15.39 -11.39 -62.63
N ASP A 131 -14.15 -11.76 -62.97
CA ASP A 131 -13.73 -11.97 -64.35
C ASP A 131 -14.42 -13.24 -64.88
N ARG A 132 -15.50 -13.06 -65.66
CA ARG A 132 -16.14 -14.14 -66.41
C ARG A 132 -15.27 -14.44 -67.63
N LYS A 133 -14.42 -15.47 -67.52
CA LYS A 133 -13.76 -16.08 -68.69
C LYS A 133 -14.83 -16.64 -69.63
N ASN A 134 -14.81 -16.18 -70.88
CA ASN A 134 -15.37 -16.89 -72.03
C ASN A 134 -14.33 -17.87 -72.58
#